data_AF-A0A7S2LP25-F1
#
_entry.id   AF-A0A7S2LP25-F1
#
_cell.length_a   1.000
_cell.length_b   1.000
_cell.length_c   1.000
_cell.angle_alpha   90.00
_cell.angle_beta   90.00
_cell.angle_gamma   90.00
#
_symmetry.space_group_name_H-M   'P 1'
#
loop_
_entity.id
_entity.type
_entity.pdbx_description
1 polymer ?
#
loop_
_entity_poly.entity_id
_entity_poly.type
_entity_poly.pdbx_seq_one_letter_code
_entity_poly.pdbx_strand_id
1 'polypeptide(L)'
;MSKHEILFALLGHPGQLINSEKSEKGSLCAYKCTPLAKTLLNKTEVAAINQIVHTGCFFRRLCDYVYNFDDLSCADKYEAAFRFMLDEFIAGYEKKIACLERDLLVDDALGLGFISARIADDQEWIKTCHHIVSEEKCSKILEVMHRVYPSNANLVRMKEFIHGVFIDEVKNFVRYGLDLPTMPSFISQLTAHQIRFIGKCVNEYRLIYFDLKLSSLE
;
A
#
# COMPACT_ATOMS: atom_id res chain seq x y z
N MET A 1 31.21 12.02 -0.28
CA MET A 1 30.60 11.25 -1.40
C MET A 1 29.59 10.25 -0.83
N SER A 2 28.64 9.78 -1.65
CA SER A 2 27.73 8.62 -1.49
C SER A 2 26.40 8.73 -0.70
N LYS A 3 26.22 9.63 0.28
CA LYS A 3 24.97 9.66 1.10
C LYS A 3 23.73 10.15 0.35
N HIS A 4 23.83 11.24 -0.42
CA HIS A 4 22.69 11.75 -1.19
C HIS A 4 22.26 10.78 -2.29
N GLU A 5 23.19 10.05 -2.91
CA GLU A 5 22.86 9.02 -3.90
C GLU A 5 22.01 7.90 -3.31
N ILE A 6 22.24 7.54 -2.05
CA ILE A 6 21.41 6.56 -1.33
C ILE A 6 19.99 7.10 -1.11
N LEU A 7 19.85 8.39 -0.79
CA LEU A 7 18.53 9.02 -0.64
C LEU A 7 17.77 9.12 -1.97
N PHE A 8 18.45 9.51 -3.06
CA PHE A 8 17.88 9.46 -4.40
C PHE A 8 17.46 8.05 -4.80
N ALA A 9 18.26 7.05 -4.42
CA ALA A 9 17.93 5.66 -4.66
C ALA A 9 16.69 5.21 -3.89
N LEU A 10 16.47 5.68 -2.66
CA LEU A 10 15.24 5.39 -1.89
C LEU A 10 13.98 5.96 -2.55
N LEU A 11 14.11 7.06 -3.28
CA LEU A 11 13.04 7.65 -4.09
C LEU A 11 12.90 6.98 -5.48
N GLY A 12 13.73 5.97 -5.76
CA GLY A 12 13.68 5.20 -7.00
C GLY A 12 14.34 5.91 -8.20
N HIS A 13 15.20 6.89 -7.95
CA HIS A 13 15.99 7.54 -8.99
C HIS A 13 17.36 6.84 -9.14
N PRO A 14 17.76 6.43 -10.36
CA PRO A 14 19.10 5.91 -10.60
C PRO A 14 20.17 6.99 -10.35
N GLY A 15 21.28 6.60 -9.72
CA GLY A 15 22.41 7.46 -9.40
C GLY A 15 23.68 7.06 -10.16
N GLN A 16 24.84 7.64 -9.82
CA GLN A 16 26.10 7.26 -10.48
C GLN A 16 26.59 5.89 -9.99
N LEU A 17 26.31 5.55 -8.74
CA LEU A 17 26.68 4.26 -8.13
C LEU A 17 25.62 3.16 -8.31
N ILE A 18 24.43 3.49 -8.83
CA ILE A 18 23.28 2.58 -8.88
C ILE A 18 22.67 2.62 -10.27
N ASN A 19 22.72 1.49 -10.98
CA ASN A 19 22.22 1.40 -12.34
C ASN A 19 20.94 0.56 -12.42
N SER A 20 20.02 0.93 -13.30
CA SER A 20 18.85 0.12 -13.61
C SER A 20 19.24 -1.04 -14.52
N GLU A 21 19.16 -2.27 -14.06
CA GLU A 21 19.19 -3.43 -14.96
C GLU A 21 17.76 -3.75 -15.40
N LYS A 22 17.54 -3.81 -16.72
CA LYS A 22 16.33 -4.43 -17.28
C LYS A 22 16.43 -5.93 -17.00
N SER A 23 15.51 -6.52 -16.24
CA SER A 23 15.48 -7.97 -16.16
C SER A 23 15.04 -8.55 -17.50
N GLU A 24 15.68 -9.64 -17.91
CA GLU A 24 15.41 -10.39 -19.14
C GLU A 24 13.96 -10.93 -19.21
N LYS A 25 13.23 -10.91 -18.09
CA LYS A 25 11.84 -11.36 -17.97
C LYS A 25 10.82 -10.21 -17.85
N GLY A 26 11.20 -8.98 -18.17
CA GLY A 26 10.27 -7.85 -18.30
C GLY A 26 9.58 -7.36 -17.02
N SER A 27 9.64 -8.11 -15.91
CA SER A 27 8.79 -7.82 -14.74
C SER A 27 9.50 -7.20 -13.55
N LEU A 28 10.84 -7.05 -13.54
CA LEU A 28 11.59 -6.51 -12.39
C LEU A 28 12.72 -5.60 -12.87
N CYS A 29 12.56 -4.28 -12.75
CA CYS A 29 13.71 -3.39 -12.81
C CYS A 29 14.54 -3.70 -11.57
N ALA A 30 15.74 -4.27 -11.75
CA ALA A 30 16.61 -4.60 -10.65
C ALA A 30 17.69 -3.52 -10.62
N TYR A 31 17.62 -2.62 -9.66
CA TYR A 31 18.71 -1.69 -9.44
C TYR A 31 19.83 -2.41 -8.69
N LYS A 32 21.08 -2.26 -9.18
CA LYS A 32 22.26 -2.85 -8.54
C LYS A 32 23.38 -1.83 -8.44
N CYS A 33 24.21 -2.01 -7.42
CA CYS A 33 25.49 -1.30 -7.31
C CYS A 33 26.33 -1.53 -8.57
N THR A 34 26.85 -0.44 -9.15
CA THR A 34 27.76 -0.50 -10.31
C THR A 34 29.05 -1.23 -9.96
N PRO A 35 29.80 -1.73 -10.96
CA PRO A 35 31.13 -2.32 -10.72
C PRO A 35 32.07 -1.37 -9.97
N LEU A 36 31.94 -0.06 -10.20
CA LEU A 36 32.71 0.99 -9.51
C LEU A 36 32.34 1.11 -8.02
N ALA A 37 31.05 1.01 -7.68
CA ALA A 37 30.62 0.99 -6.28
C ALA A 37 31.18 -0.23 -5.53
N LYS A 38 31.31 -1.38 -6.21
CA LYS A 38 31.83 -2.63 -5.62
C LYS A 38 33.34 -2.58 -5.32
N THR A 39 34.11 -1.70 -5.95
CA THR A 39 35.54 -1.53 -5.64
C THR A 39 35.79 -0.52 -4.53
N LEU A 40 34.82 0.36 -4.25
CA LEU A 40 34.96 1.44 -3.27
C LEU A 40 34.36 1.11 -1.91
N LEU A 41 33.47 0.11 -1.84
CA LEU A 41 32.68 -0.20 -0.65
C LEU A 41 32.98 -1.61 -0.13
N ASN A 42 32.83 -1.81 1.18
CA ASN A 42 32.95 -3.13 1.77
C ASN A 42 31.69 -3.99 1.50
N LYS A 43 31.79 -5.31 1.68
CA LYS A 43 30.68 -6.25 1.38
C LYS A 43 29.40 -5.94 2.15
N THR A 44 29.51 -5.48 3.39
CA THR A 44 28.37 -5.16 4.26
C THR A 44 27.65 -3.91 3.77
N GLU A 45 28.40 -2.87 3.38
CA GLU A 45 27.86 -1.65 2.78
C GLU A 45 27.17 -1.95 1.46
N VAL A 46 27.77 -2.78 0.60
CA VAL A 46 27.16 -3.20 -0.67
C VAL A 46 25.85 -3.94 -0.43
N ALA A 47 25.79 -4.82 0.57
CA ALA A 47 24.55 -5.54 0.91
C ALA A 47 23.45 -4.58 1.38
N ALA A 48 23.78 -3.65 2.28
CA ALA A 48 22.85 -2.66 2.80
C ALA A 48 22.36 -1.69 1.71
N ILE A 49 23.24 -1.21 0.83
CA ILE A 49 22.87 -0.37 -0.30
C ILE A 49 21.97 -1.14 -1.25
N ASN A 50 22.26 -2.40 -1.58
CA ASN A 50 21.39 -3.20 -2.44
C ASN A 50 19.98 -3.35 -1.85
N GLN A 51 19.83 -3.49 -0.53
CA GLN A 51 18.52 -3.55 0.12
C GLN A 51 17.76 -2.22 0.02
N ILE A 52 18.44 -1.10 0.25
CA ILE A 52 17.89 0.26 0.08
C ILE A 52 17.42 0.47 -1.36
N VAL A 53 18.28 0.10 -2.30
CA VAL A 53 18.05 0.23 -3.73
C VAL A 53 16.86 -0.61 -4.20
N HIS A 54 16.71 -1.83 -3.67
CA HIS A 54 15.53 -2.64 -3.91
C HIS A 54 14.24 -1.98 -3.38
N THR A 55 14.31 -1.37 -2.20
CA THR A 55 13.17 -0.62 -1.63
C THR A 55 12.76 0.52 -2.55
N GLY A 56 13.72 1.30 -3.04
CA GLY A 56 13.46 2.39 -3.97
C GLY A 56 12.81 1.94 -5.27
N CYS A 57 13.17 0.75 -5.77
CA CYS A 57 12.48 0.17 -6.92
C CYS A 57 10.99 -0.09 -6.64
N PHE A 58 10.69 -0.69 -5.50
CA PHE A 58 9.33 -1.00 -5.11
C PHE A 58 8.54 0.30 -4.89
N PHE A 59 9.14 1.28 -4.24
CA PHE A 59 8.58 2.60 -4.05
C PHE A 59 8.23 3.27 -5.39
N ARG A 60 9.15 3.24 -6.36
CA ARG A 60 8.90 3.80 -7.69
C ARG A 60 7.70 3.17 -8.38
N ARG A 61 7.54 1.85 -8.27
CA ARG A 61 6.39 1.14 -8.83
C ARG A 61 5.08 1.51 -8.15
N LEU A 62 5.10 1.75 -6.84
CA LEU A 62 3.93 2.26 -6.13
C LEU A 62 3.56 3.66 -6.61
N CYS A 63 4.56 4.52 -6.84
CA CYS A 63 4.35 5.84 -7.43
C CYS A 63 3.75 5.73 -8.84
N ASP A 64 4.35 4.90 -9.71
CA ASP A 64 3.83 4.69 -11.06
C ASP A 64 2.43 4.07 -11.04
N TYR A 65 2.14 3.19 -10.07
CA TYR A 65 0.80 2.65 -9.87
C TYR A 65 -0.19 3.76 -9.54
N VAL A 66 0.09 4.60 -8.54
CA VAL A 66 -0.79 5.70 -8.11
C VAL A 66 -0.93 6.79 -9.19
N TYR A 67 0.17 7.22 -9.81
CA TYR A 67 0.18 8.37 -10.74
C TYR A 67 -0.33 8.05 -12.14
N ASN A 68 -0.27 6.79 -12.59
CA ASN A 68 -0.88 6.38 -13.85
C ASN A 68 -2.36 5.98 -13.69
N PHE A 69 -3.00 6.39 -12.59
CA PHE A 69 -4.41 6.13 -12.37
C PHE A 69 -5.28 7.04 -13.23
N ASP A 70 -6.10 6.41 -14.08
CA ASP A 70 -7.20 7.11 -14.75
C ASP A 70 -8.48 6.86 -13.95
N ASP A 71 -8.90 7.86 -13.16
CA ASP A 71 -10.10 7.86 -12.31
C ASP A 71 -11.35 7.36 -13.06
N LEU A 72 -11.42 7.58 -14.37
CA LEU A 72 -12.57 7.23 -15.21
C LEU A 72 -12.69 5.72 -15.50
N SER A 73 -11.63 4.94 -15.24
CA SER A 73 -11.54 3.51 -15.55
C SER A 73 -11.67 2.59 -14.32
N CYS A 74 -11.64 3.13 -13.11
CA CYS A 74 -11.63 2.32 -11.90
C CYS A 74 -13.05 1.90 -11.50
N ALA A 75 -13.43 0.68 -11.87
CA ALA A 75 -14.68 0.08 -11.43
C ALA A 75 -14.63 -0.43 -9.98
N ASP A 76 -13.43 -0.57 -9.39
CA ASP A 76 -13.22 -1.18 -8.07
C ASP A 76 -12.94 -0.14 -6.99
N LYS A 77 -13.95 0.13 -6.15
CA LYS A 77 -13.85 1.07 -5.02
C LYS A 77 -12.73 0.73 -4.01
N TYR A 78 -12.37 -0.54 -3.86
CA TYR A 78 -11.30 -0.93 -2.95
C TYR A 78 -9.93 -0.60 -3.53
N GLU A 79 -9.80 -0.70 -4.85
CA GLU A 79 -8.61 -0.27 -5.57
C GLU A 79 -8.44 1.25 -5.43
N ALA A 80 -9.50 2.03 -5.67
CA ALA A 80 -9.47 3.48 -5.50
C ALA A 80 -9.09 3.88 -4.07
N ALA A 81 -9.68 3.24 -3.06
CA ALA A 81 -9.37 3.52 -1.67
C ALA A 81 -7.91 3.10 -1.31
N PHE A 82 -7.44 1.96 -1.82
CA PHE A 82 -6.06 1.52 -1.60
C PHE A 82 -5.06 2.49 -2.24
N ARG A 83 -5.34 2.98 -3.44
CA ARG A 83 -4.53 4.00 -4.13
C ARG A 83 -4.47 5.30 -3.34
N PHE A 84 -5.59 5.77 -2.80
CA PHE A 84 -5.61 6.96 -1.94
C PHE A 84 -4.71 6.79 -0.70
N MET A 85 -4.80 5.63 -0.05
CA MET A 85 -3.94 5.31 1.09
C MET A 85 -2.45 5.21 0.70
N LEU A 86 -2.15 4.70 -0.51
CA LEU A 86 -0.79 4.72 -1.05
C LEU A 86 -0.30 6.14 -1.34
N ASP A 87 -1.14 7.02 -1.86
CA ASP A 87 -0.81 8.43 -2.14
C ASP A 87 -0.40 9.17 -0.85
N GLU A 88 -1.20 9.04 0.22
CA GLU A 88 -0.86 9.60 1.53
C GLU A 88 0.46 9.04 2.08
N PHE A 89 0.68 7.73 1.90
CA PHE A 89 1.94 7.10 2.30
C PHE A 89 3.13 7.64 1.49
N ILE A 90 3.00 7.77 0.17
CA ILE A 90 4.04 8.28 -0.73
C ILE A 90 4.44 9.68 -0.32
N ALA A 91 3.49 10.60 -0.15
CA ALA A 91 3.76 11.97 0.30
C ALA A 91 4.45 12.01 1.68
N GLY A 92 4.01 11.15 2.60
CA GLY A 92 4.63 11.01 3.93
C GLY A 92 6.06 10.48 3.85
N TYR A 93 6.32 9.51 2.98
CA TYR A 93 7.63 8.91 2.78
C TYR A 93 8.61 9.89 2.15
N GLU A 94 8.22 10.61 1.10
CA GLU A 94 9.04 11.66 0.48
C GLU A 94 9.44 12.74 1.48
N LYS A 95 8.49 13.20 2.31
CA LYS A 95 8.77 14.13 3.39
C LYS A 95 9.76 13.57 4.41
N LYS A 96 9.64 12.27 4.76
CA LYS A 96 10.59 11.60 5.67
C LYS A 96 12.00 11.56 5.06
N ILE A 97 12.13 11.25 3.76
CA ILE A 97 13.43 11.26 3.07
C ILE A 97 14.04 12.68 3.06
N ALA A 98 13.24 13.72 2.81
CA ALA A 98 13.71 15.10 2.89
C ALA A 98 14.17 15.52 4.31
N CYS A 99 13.51 15.00 5.35
CA CYS A 99 13.98 15.18 6.73
C CYS A 99 15.31 14.45 6.97
N LEU A 100 15.47 13.23 6.47
CA LEU A 100 16.74 12.49 6.57
C LEU A 100 17.87 13.21 5.85
N GLU A 101 17.62 13.78 4.66
CA GLU A 101 18.59 14.60 3.95
C GLU A 101 19.10 15.75 4.82
N ARG A 102 18.17 16.47 5.45
CA ARG A 102 18.51 17.56 6.36
C ARG A 102 19.34 17.10 7.55
N ASP A 103 18.98 15.99 8.18
CA ASP A 103 19.72 15.45 9.33
C ASP A 103 21.15 15.06 8.93
N LEU A 104 21.32 14.43 7.76
CA LEU A 104 22.63 14.05 7.22
C LEU A 104 23.49 15.26 6.80
N LEU A 105 22.88 16.40 6.46
CA LEU A 105 23.59 17.65 6.19
C LEU A 105 24.08 18.32 7.48
N VAL A 106 23.39 18.13 8.60
CA VAL A 106 23.73 18.72 9.91
C VAL A 106 24.80 17.90 10.63
N ASP A 107 24.69 16.57 10.60
CA ASP A 107 25.64 15.68 11.25
C ASP A 107 26.25 14.68 10.27
N ASP A 108 27.49 14.95 9.89
CA ASP A 108 28.23 14.16 8.93
C ASP A 108 28.72 12.81 9.51
N ALA A 109 28.61 12.59 10.82
CA ALA A 109 28.85 11.29 11.45
C ALA A 109 27.71 10.29 11.19
N LEU A 110 26.51 10.77 10.81
CA LEU A 110 25.39 9.92 10.44
C LEU A 110 25.67 9.19 9.13
N GLY A 111 25.62 7.87 9.18
CA GLY A 111 25.94 6.98 8.05
C GLY A 111 24.77 6.11 7.60
N LEU A 112 25.10 5.09 6.81
CA LEU A 112 24.13 4.14 6.24
C LEU A 112 23.26 3.45 7.30
N GLY A 113 23.83 3.14 8.47
CA GLY A 113 23.09 2.53 9.57
C GLY A 113 21.96 3.41 10.12
N PHE A 114 22.18 4.73 10.18
CA PHE A 114 21.14 5.68 10.59
C PHE A 114 20.00 5.73 9.57
N ILE A 115 20.33 5.80 8.27
CA ILE A 115 19.35 5.78 7.19
C ILE A 115 18.52 4.50 7.27
N SER A 116 19.17 3.33 7.29
CA SER A 116 18.52 2.01 7.33
C SER A 116 17.60 1.87 8.55
N ALA A 117 18.03 2.32 9.73
CA ALA A 117 17.21 2.26 10.93
C ALA A 117 15.94 3.14 10.83
N ARG A 118 16.05 4.31 10.19
CA ARG A 118 14.94 5.27 10.08
C ARG A 118 13.87 4.89 9.06
N ILE A 119 14.22 4.07 8.08
CA ILE A 119 13.31 3.62 7.02
C ILE A 119 12.87 2.16 7.17
N ALA A 120 13.33 1.44 8.20
CA ALA A 120 13.10 -0.01 8.31
C ALA A 120 11.61 -0.39 8.24
N ASP A 121 10.76 0.32 8.97
CA ASP A 121 9.31 0.10 8.94
C ASP A 121 8.71 0.40 7.56
N ASP A 122 9.17 1.48 6.91
CA ASP A 122 8.69 1.86 5.58
C ASP A 122 9.15 0.85 4.52
N GLN A 123 10.34 0.26 4.65
CA GLN A 123 10.83 -0.77 3.73
C GLN A 123 9.90 -1.98 3.70
N GLU A 124 9.47 -2.43 4.88
CA GLU A 124 8.57 -3.56 5.01
C GLU A 124 7.18 -3.24 4.47
N TRP A 125 6.70 -2.03 4.74
CA TRP A 125 5.43 -1.54 4.22
C TRP A 125 5.43 -1.40 2.69
N ILE A 126 6.45 -0.79 2.12
CA ILE A 126 6.66 -0.64 0.68
C ILE A 126 6.67 -2.01 0.00
N LYS A 127 7.39 -2.98 0.57
CA LYS A 127 7.44 -4.35 0.06
C LYS A 127 6.06 -5.02 0.08
N THR A 128 5.31 -4.84 1.16
CA THR A 128 3.94 -5.36 1.30
C THR A 128 3.02 -4.77 0.24
N CYS A 129 3.03 -3.44 0.09
CA CYS A 129 2.21 -2.75 -0.90
C CYS A 129 2.58 -3.16 -2.32
N HIS A 130 3.87 -3.26 -2.60
CA HIS A 130 4.38 -3.70 -3.91
C HIS A 130 3.90 -5.10 -4.26
N HIS A 131 3.88 -6.01 -3.29
CA HIS A 131 3.35 -7.36 -3.48
C HIS A 131 1.85 -7.32 -3.83
N ILE A 132 1.05 -6.52 -3.12
CA ILE A 132 -0.38 -6.34 -3.39
C ILE A 132 -0.62 -5.84 -4.81
N VAL A 133 0.09 -4.78 -5.22
CA VAL A 133 -0.02 -4.21 -6.57
C VAL A 133 0.41 -5.20 -7.66
N SER A 134 1.36 -6.08 -7.35
CA SER A 134 1.90 -7.05 -8.31
C SER A 134 0.98 -8.27 -8.54
N GLU A 135 -0.02 -8.53 -7.70
CA GLU A 135 -0.89 -9.72 -7.84
C GLU A 135 -2.02 -9.59 -8.89
N GLU A 136 -2.02 -8.56 -9.74
CA GLU A 136 -2.91 -8.33 -10.91
C GLU A 136 -4.43 -8.47 -10.68
N LYS A 137 -4.90 -8.65 -9.44
CA LYS A 137 -6.32 -8.76 -9.08
C LYS A 137 -6.62 -7.85 -7.90
N CYS A 138 -6.88 -6.57 -8.20
CA CYS A 138 -7.26 -5.57 -7.21
C CYS A 138 -8.52 -5.95 -6.40
N SER A 139 -9.41 -6.77 -6.97
CA SER A 139 -10.56 -7.37 -6.28
C SER A 139 -10.19 -8.27 -5.11
N LYS A 140 -8.90 -8.63 -4.97
CA LYS A 140 -8.34 -9.37 -3.85
C LYS A 140 -7.51 -8.51 -2.89
N ILE A 141 -7.46 -7.19 -3.06
CA ILE A 141 -6.71 -6.28 -2.16
C ILE A 141 -7.05 -6.60 -0.71
N LEU A 142 -8.33 -6.73 -0.36
CA LEU A 142 -8.78 -7.08 0.98
C LEU A 142 -8.30 -8.46 1.45
N GLU A 143 -8.22 -9.46 0.56
CA GLU A 143 -7.73 -10.80 0.87
C GLU A 143 -6.22 -10.85 1.07
N VAL A 144 -5.47 -10.16 0.19
CA VAL A 144 -4.01 -10.07 0.26
C VAL A 144 -3.62 -9.25 1.50
N MET A 145 -4.31 -8.14 1.75
CA MET A 145 -4.16 -7.35 2.97
C MET A 145 -4.39 -8.22 4.21
N HIS A 146 -5.48 -8.98 4.26
CA HIS A 146 -5.78 -9.87 5.40
C HIS A 146 -4.75 -10.99 5.57
N ARG A 147 -4.20 -11.54 4.48
CA ARG A 147 -3.16 -12.58 4.55
C ARG A 147 -1.85 -12.05 5.11
N VAL A 148 -1.48 -10.82 4.75
CA VAL A 148 -0.24 -10.18 5.20
C VAL A 148 -0.39 -9.55 6.60
N TYR A 149 -1.63 -9.23 7.01
CA TYR A 149 -2.00 -8.61 8.28
C TYR A 149 -1.47 -9.28 9.56
N PRO A 150 -1.66 -10.59 9.80
CA PRO A 150 -1.32 -11.20 11.09
C PRO A 150 0.19 -11.27 11.37
N SER A 151 1.05 -10.97 10.40
CA SER A 151 2.52 -11.04 10.53
C SER A 151 3.21 -9.72 10.84
N ASN A 152 2.52 -8.56 10.79
CA ASN A 152 3.21 -7.27 10.88
C ASN A 152 2.42 -6.23 11.70
N ALA A 153 3.02 -5.77 12.80
CA ALA A 153 2.44 -4.80 13.74
C ALA A 153 2.31 -3.38 13.14
N ASN A 154 3.03 -3.06 12.06
CA ASN A 154 2.96 -1.78 11.36
C ASN A 154 1.67 -1.59 10.53
N LEU A 155 0.74 -2.56 10.60
CA LEU A 155 -0.49 -2.60 9.81
C LEU A 155 -1.72 -2.00 10.50
N VAL A 156 -1.53 -1.14 11.49
CA VAL A 156 -2.63 -0.34 12.08
C VAL A 156 -3.38 0.45 11.00
N ARG A 157 -2.66 1.07 10.05
CA ARG A 157 -3.25 1.78 8.90
C ARG A 157 -4.08 0.86 8.00
N MET A 158 -3.64 -0.39 7.85
CA MET A 158 -4.37 -1.44 7.11
C MET A 158 -5.65 -1.86 7.84
N LYS A 159 -5.61 -1.94 9.17
CA LYS A 159 -6.78 -2.25 10.00
C LYS A 159 -7.82 -1.12 9.97
N GLU A 160 -7.37 0.14 10.00
CA GLU A 160 -8.21 1.33 9.86
C GLU A 160 -8.83 1.41 8.47
N PHE A 161 -8.06 1.12 7.42
CA PHE A 161 -8.54 0.99 6.06
C PHE A 161 -9.63 -0.09 5.93
N ILE A 162 -9.35 -1.31 6.38
CA ILE A 162 -10.30 -2.43 6.35
C ILE A 162 -11.55 -2.09 7.16
N HIS A 163 -11.43 -1.44 8.33
CA HIS A 163 -12.59 -1.01 9.12
C HIS A 163 -13.42 0.08 8.42
N GLY A 164 -12.77 1.11 7.88
CA GLY A 164 -13.46 2.21 7.20
C GLY A 164 -14.23 1.73 5.97
N VAL A 165 -13.58 0.91 5.16
CA VAL A 165 -14.19 0.24 4.00
C VAL A 165 -15.35 -0.65 4.44
N PHE A 166 -15.15 -1.50 5.46
CA PHE A 166 -16.18 -2.42 5.96
C PHE A 166 -17.43 -1.71 6.47
N ILE A 167 -17.30 -0.55 7.10
CA ILE A 167 -18.45 0.22 7.61
C ILE A 167 -19.32 0.74 6.46
N ASP A 168 -18.73 1.28 5.40
CA ASP A 168 -19.48 1.78 4.23
C ASP A 168 -20.05 0.67 3.36
N GLU A 169 -19.34 -0.45 3.29
CA GLU A 169 -19.82 -1.69 2.72
C GLU A 169 -21.06 -2.22 3.44
N VAL A 170 -21.03 -2.36 4.76
CA VAL A 170 -22.19 -2.81 5.55
C VAL A 170 -23.38 -1.89 5.35
N LYS A 171 -23.20 -0.56 5.28
CA LYS A 171 -24.29 0.38 4.98
C LYS A 171 -24.91 0.14 3.60
N ASN A 172 -24.09 -0.14 2.59
CA ASN A 172 -24.57 -0.42 1.24
C ASN A 172 -25.20 -1.82 1.13
N PHE A 173 -24.63 -2.83 1.78
CA PHE A 173 -25.16 -4.19 1.85
C PHE A 173 -26.52 -4.26 2.55
N VAL A 174 -26.69 -3.47 3.62
CA VAL A 174 -27.96 -3.32 4.33
C VAL A 174 -29.02 -2.64 3.46
N ARG A 175 -28.62 -1.80 2.50
CA ARG A 175 -29.52 -1.01 1.66
C ARG A 175 -29.93 -1.68 0.35
N TYR A 176 -29.09 -2.53 -0.25
CA TYR A 176 -29.31 -3.07 -1.61
C TYR A 176 -29.28 -4.61 -1.69
N GLY A 177 -29.02 -5.30 -0.59
CA GLY A 177 -28.87 -6.75 -0.59
C GLY A 177 -27.45 -7.20 -0.93
N LEU A 178 -27.18 -8.48 -0.67
CA LEU A 178 -25.82 -9.04 -0.60
C LEU A 178 -25.53 -9.92 -1.83
N ASP A 179 -24.44 -9.64 -2.54
CA ASP A 179 -23.89 -10.52 -3.58
C ASP A 179 -22.73 -11.34 -2.99
N LEU A 180 -23.03 -12.59 -2.63
CA LEU A 180 -22.12 -13.54 -1.95
C LEU A 180 -20.73 -13.72 -2.60
N PRO A 181 -20.55 -13.65 -3.94
CA PRO A 181 -19.24 -13.82 -4.58
C PRO A 181 -18.25 -12.68 -4.30
N THR A 182 -18.72 -11.53 -3.83
CA THR A 182 -17.88 -10.34 -3.55
C THR A 182 -17.42 -10.26 -2.09
N MET A 183 -17.85 -11.19 -1.24
CA MET A 183 -17.50 -11.18 0.17
C MET A 183 -16.02 -11.51 0.40
N PRO A 184 -15.29 -10.69 1.19
CA PRO A 184 -13.91 -11.02 1.55
C PRO A 184 -13.81 -12.36 2.29
N SER A 185 -12.86 -13.20 1.91
CA SER A 185 -12.68 -14.56 2.44
C SER A 185 -12.39 -14.65 3.95
N PHE A 186 -12.02 -13.54 4.59
CA PHE A 186 -11.84 -13.49 6.04
C PHE A 186 -13.15 -13.36 6.82
N ILE A 187 -14.26 -13.00 6.16
CA ILE A 187 -15.58 -13.03 6.75
C ILE A 187 -16.09 -14.47 6.65
N SER A 188 -16.34 -15.10 7.80
CA SER A 188 -16.91 -16.45 7.80
C SER A 188 -18.24 -16.46 7.03
N GLN A 189 -18.55 -17.56 6.35
CA GLN A 189 -19.83 -17.69 5.65
C GLN A 189 -21.01 -17.43 6.59
N LEU A 190 -20.92 -17.89 7.85
CA LEU A 190 -21.93 -17.63 8.87
C LEU A 190 -22.11 -16.14 9.13
N THR A 191 -21.01 -15.39 9.29
CA THR A 191 -21.04 -13.94 9.48
C THR A 191 -21.57 -13.22 8.26
N ALA A 192 -21.18 -13.63 7.04
CA ALA A 192 -21.72 -13.07 5.80
C ALA A 192 -23.24 -13.29 5.68
N HIS A 193 -23.73 -14.48 6.07
CA HIS A 193 -25.15 -14.78 6.13
C HIS A 193 -25.89 -13.94 7.19
N GLN A 194 -25.30 -13.73 8.36
CA GLN A 194 -25.86 -12.87 9.41
C GLN A 194 -25.96 -11.41 8.93
N ILE A 195 -24.91 -10.88 8.30
CA ILE A 195 -24.91 -9.53 7.71
C ILE A 195 -26.01 -9.41 6.65
N ARG A 196 -26.14 -10.41 5.77
CA ARG A 196 -27.21 -10.46 4.76
C ARG A 196 -28.60 -10.45 5.38
N PHE A 197 -28.81 -11.25 6.41
CA PHE A 197 -30.10 -11.36 7.10
C PHE A 197 -30.49 -10.04 7.76
N ILE A 198 -29.58 -9.44 8.53
CA ILE A 198 -29.78 -8.13 9.16
C ILE A 198 -30.10 -7.08 8.10
N GLY A 199 -29.35 -7.05 7.00
CA GLY A 199 -29.59 -6.12 5.90
C GLY A 199 -31.00 -6.23 5.31
N LYS A 200 -31.47 -7.46 5.05
CA LYS A 200 -32.84 -7.70 4.60
C LYS A 200 -33.87 -7.19 5.61
N CYS A 201 -33.73 -7.53 6.89
CA CYS A 201 -34.67 -7.10 7.93
C CYS A 201 -34.76 -5.57 8.05
N VAL A 202 -33.62 -4.86 7.98
CA VAL A 202 -33.58 -3.40 8.03
C VAL A 202 -34.26 -2.79 6.79
N ASN A 203 -34.04 -3.36 5.60
CA ASN A 203 -34.66 -2.85 4.38
C ASN A 203 -36.19 -3.05 4.36
N GLU A 204 -36.66 -4.23 4.77
CA GLU A 204 -38.10 -4.52 4.96
C GLU A 204 -38.72 -3.56 5.98
N TYR A 205 -38.07 -3.35 7.13
CA TYR A 205 -38.54 -2.37 8.13
C TYR A 205 -38.64 -0.95 7.55
N ARG A 206 -37.68 -0.57 6.70
CA ARG A 206 -37.65 0.73 6.05
C ARG A 206 -38.83 0.92 5.08
N LEU A 207 -39.15 -0.10 4.28
CA LEU A 207 -40.29 -0.09 3.36
C LEU A 207 -41.61 0.05 4.16
N ILE A 208 -41.78 -0.76 5.21
CA ILE A 208 -42.94 -0.69 6.09
C ILE A 208 -43.06 0.70 6.75
N TYR A 209 -41.96 1.26 7.25
CA TYR A 209 -41.96 2.59 7.85
C TYR A 209 -42.33 3.68 6.86
N PHE A 210 -41.83 3.62 5.61
CA PHE A 210 -42.21 4.58 4.58
C PHE A 210 -43.69 4.49 4.21
N ASP A 211 -44.22 3.28 4.07
CA ASP A 211 -45.65 3.06 3.79
C ASP A 211 -46.54 3.59 4.92
N LEU A 212 -46.17 3.35 6.18
CA LEU A 212 -46.86 3.89 7.36
C LEU A 212 -46.78 5.43 7.46
N LYS A 213 -45.68 6.03 6.99
CA LYS A 213 -45.50 7.48 6.99
C LYS A 213 -46.27 8.17 5.85
N LEU A 214 -46.45 7.48 4.74
CA LEU A 214 -47.27 7.96 3.61
C LEU A 214 -48.76 7.88 3.92
N SER A 215 -49.20 6.79 4.55
CA SER A 215 -50.60 6.58 4.96
C SER A 215 -51.06 7.42 6.17
N SER A 216 -50.16 8.18 6.81
CA SER A 216 -50.49 9.18 7.84
C SER A 216 -50.51 10.63 7.31
N LEU A 217 -50.26 10.82 6.01
CA LEU A 217 -50.34 12.10 5.31
C LEU A 217 -51.61 12.23 4.44
N GLU A 218 -52.43 11.17 4.36
CA GLU A 218 -53.78 11.15 3.78
C GLU A 218 -54.85 11.39 4.87
#